data_AF-A0A2N3D9Z4-F1
#
_entry.id   AF-A0A2N3D9Z4-F1
#
_cell.length_a   1.000
_cell.length_b   1.000
_cell.length_c   1.000
_cell.angle_alpha   90.00
_cell.angle_beta   90.00
_cell.angle_gamma   90.00
#
_symmetry.space_group_name_H-M   'P 1'
#
loop_
_entity.id
_entity.type
_entity.pdbx_description
1 polymer ?
#
loop_
_entity_poly.entity_id
_entity_poly.type
_entity_poly.pdbx_seq_one_letter_code
_entity_poly.pdbx_strand_id
1 'polypeptide(L)'
;MGQDAGAQTVARDQAMRATIHPVADSKAMQAWLSRVPVTRDFPDDFSATLRGQGAAFVIEMTTSPGCVPCGDLWAKLNGLGQRYRWQVRTIGTQEAMLRSGRLGLPWVGNPVAWVRPHGDPARIVPIAIGTDHAPNLARNLYLAAKMLTGVRPAVGVRAMSKFTGIVGVPQPSRPRR
;
A
#
# COMPACT_ATOMS: atom_id res chain seq x y z
N MET A 1 -20.70 -39.47 -14.26
CA MET A 1 -19.22 -39.45 -14.23
C MET A 1 -18.80 -38.00 -14.28
N GLY A 2 -18.33 -37.47 -13.15
CA GLY A 2 -17.88 -36.09 -13.02
C GLY A 2 -16.53 -35.88 -13.71
N GLN A 3 -16.38 -34.73 -14.36
CA GLN A 3 -15.10 -34.26 -14.85
C GLN A 3 -14.61 -33.15 -13.92
N ASP A 4 -13.49 -33.45 -13.29
CA ASP A 4 -12.77 -32.60 -12.35
C ASP A 4 -12.52 -31.21 -12.95
N ALA A 5 -12.98 -30.19 -12.22
CA ALA A 5 -12.48 -28.83 -12.37
C ALA A 5 -11.00 -28.84 -11.99
N GLY A 6 -10.13 -28.98 -12.98
CA GLY A 6 -8.70 -28.82 -12.83
C GLY A 6 -8.43 -27.42 -12.27
N ALA A 7 -8.20 -27.34 -10.97
CA ALA A 7 -7.68 -26.15 -10.32
C ALA A 7 -6.39 -25.80 -11.04
N GLN A 8 -6.44 -24.78 -11.90
CA GLN A 8 -5.25 -24.25 -12.54
C GLN A 8 -4.29 -23.87 -11.42
N THR A 9 -3.22 -24.64 -11.29
CA THR A 9 -2.06 -24.28 -10.50
C THR A 9 -1.52 -23.01 -11.12
N VAL A 10 -2.05 -21.85 -10.70
CA VAL A 10 -1.51 -20.53 -10.98
C VAL A 10 -0.08 -20.62 -10.49
N ALA A 11 0.82 -20.82 -11.47
CA ALA A 11 2.17 -21.26 -11.22
C ALA A 11 2.83 -20.27 -10.25
N ARG A 12 3.50 -20.80 -9.23
CA ARG A 12 4.33 -20.03 -8.30
C ARG A 12 5.25 -19.03 -9.05
N ASP A 13 5.61 -19.33 -10.29
CA ASP A 13 6.38 -18.48 -11.20
C ASP A 13 5.63 -17.22 -11.72
N GLN A 14 4.31 -17.25 -11.91
CA GLN A 14 3.52 -16.05 -12.21
C GLN A 14 3.35 -15.17 -10.97
N ALA A 15 3.28 -15.76 -9.77
CA ALA A 15 3.31 -15.03 -8.51
C ALA A 15 4.72 -14.43 -8.23
N MET A 16 5.79 -15.11 -8.61
CA MET A 16 7.16 -14.56 -8.57
C MET A 16 7.37 -13.41 -9.57
N ARG A 17 6.72 -13.43 -10.74
CA ARG A 17 6.77 -12.30 -11.71
C ARG A 17 6.03 -11.06 -11.26
N ALA A 18 5.19 -11.14 -10.23
CA ALA A 18 4.65 -9.97 -9.51
C ALA A 18 5.64 -9.43 -8.47
N THR A 19 6.95 -9.63 -8.69
CA THR A 19 7.97 -8.83 -8.02
C THR A 19 7.65 -7.38 -8.34
N ILE A 20 7.25 -6.61 -7.34
CA ILE A 20 7.25 -5.15 -7.40
C ILE A 20 8.60 -4.77 -7.95
N HIS A 21 8.67 -4.33 -9.21
CA HIS A 21 9.95 -4.07 -9.86
C HIS A 21 10.78 -3.19 -8.93
N PRO A 22 12.04 -3.57 -8.63
CA PRO A 22 12.91 -2.73 -7.84
C PRO A 22 13.15 -1.49 -8.69
N VAL A 23 12.44 -0.42 -8.36
CA VAL A 23 13.00 0.91 -8.55
C VAL A 23 14.32 0.89 -7.80
N ALA A 24 15.39 0.59 -8.53
CA ALA A 24 16.71 0.35 -7.98
C ALA A 24 17.35 1.66 -7.51
N ASP A 25 16.92 2.78 -8.08
CA ASP A 25 17.45 4.10 -7.81
C ASP A 25 16.37 5.19 -7.78
N SER A 26 16.79 6.36 -7.29
CA SER A 26 15.95 7.54 -7.15
C SER A 26 15.41 8.05 -8.49
N LYS A 27 16.13 7.89 -9.61
CA LYS A 27 15.71 8.38 -10.92
C LYS A 27 14.52 7.58 -11.44
N ALA A 28 14.59 6.25 -11.34
CA ALA A 28 13.48 5.36 -11.68
C ALA A 28 12.26 5.64 -10.78
N MET A 29 12.48 5.97 -9.50
CA MET A 29 11.41 6.35 -8.57
C MET A 29 10.69 7.61 -9.01
N GLN A 30 11.45 8.67 -9.33
CA GLN A 30 10.89 9.94 -9.75
C GLN A 30 10.17 9.83 -11.11
N ALA A 31 10.73 9.05 -12.05
CA ALA A 31 10.07 8.77 -13.33
C ALA A 31 8.78 7.96 -13.17
N TRP A 32 8.68 7.13 -12.11
CA TRP A 32 7.41 6.51 -11.75
C TRP A 32 6.44 7.53 -11.17
N LEU A 33 6.84 8.26 -10.13
CA LEU A 33 5.99 9.22 -9.44
C LEU A 33 5.45 10.31 -10.35
N SER A 34 6.20 10.75 -11.36
CA SER A 34 5.74 11.75 -12.34
C SER A 34 4.52 11.30 -13.15
N ARG A 35 4.27 9.99 -13.25
CA ARG A 35 3.11 9.40 -13.93
C ARG A 35 1.94 9.13 -13.00
N VAL A 36 2.15 9.18 -11.69
CA VAL A 36 1.11 8.90 -10.70
C VAL A 36 0.29 10.18 -10.45
N PRO A 37 -1.03 10.16 -10.66
CA PRO A 37 -1.88 11.30 -10.34
C PRO A 37 -1.80 11.68 -8.87
N VAL A 38 -1.73 12.98 -8.60
CA VAL A 38 -1.69 13.52 -7.24
C VAL A 38 -3.11 13.86 -6.80
N THR A 39 -3.52 13.39 -5.62
CA THR A 39 -4.77 13.79 -4.97
C THR A 39 -4.69 15.27 -4.60
N ARG A 40 -5.66 16.06 -5.08
CA ARG A 40 -5.74 17.51 -4.84
C ARG A 40 -6.95 17.88 -3.97
N ASP A 41 -8.03 17.13 -4.11
CA ASP A 41 -9.29 17.41 -3.43
C ASP A 41 -9.48 16.44 -2.26
N PHE A 42 -9.88 17.00 -1.12
CA PHE A 42 -10.09 16.27 0.13
C PHE A 42 -11.45 16.65 0.74
N PRO A 43 -12.13 15.73 1.44
CA PRO A 43 -13.33 16.06 2.20
C PRO A 43 -13.10 17.13 3.28
N ASP A 44 -14.12 17.90 3.63
CA ASP A 44 -14.02 18.97 4.64
C ASP A 44 -13.55 18.46 6.02
N ASP A 45 -13.94 17.23 6.37
CA ASP A 45 -13.59 16.59 7.63
C ASP A 45 -12.24 15.85 7.59
N PHE A 46 -11.46 15.98 6.51
CA PHE A 46 -10.24 15.21 6.29
C PHE A 46 -9.19 15.42 7.39
N SER A 47 -8.83 16.67 7.63
CA SER A 47 -7.80 17.01 8.64
C SER A 47 -8.29 16.71 10.06
N ALA A 48 -9.56 16.95 10.35
CA ALA A 48 -10.16 16.66 11.64
C ALA A 48 -10.17 15.15 11.92
N THR A 49 -10.57 14.34 10.92
CA THR A 49 -10.55 12.87 11.00
C THR A 49 -9.14 12.36 11.26
N LEU A 50 -8.15 12.79 10.47
CA LEU A 50 -6.78 12.31 10.64
C LEU A 50 -6.21 12.66 12.01
N ARG A 51 -6.40 13.88 12.52
CA ARG A 51 -5.92 14.24 13.86
C ARG A 51 -6.66 13.49 14.97
N GLY A 52 -7.99 13.39 14.87
CA GLY A 52 -8.82 12.75 15.89
C GLY A 52 -8.53 11.25 16.06
N GLN A 53 -8.02 10.61 15.00
CA GLN A 53 -7.75 9.18 14.97
C GLN A 53 -6.27 8.81 15.21
N GLY A 54 -5.35 9.79 15.26
CA GLY A 54 -3.91 9.52 15.30
C GLY A 54 -3.44 8.71 16.51
N ALA A 55 -4.08 8.86 17.67
CA ALA A 55 -3.74 8.10 18.87
C ALA A 55 -4.33 6.68 18.90
N ALA A 56 -5.31 6.38 18.03
CA ALA A 56 -6.01 5.09 18.02
C ALA A 56 -5.37 4.06 17.08
N PHE A 57 -4.56 4.52 16.13
CA PHE A 57 -4.03 3.73 15.03
C PHE A 57 -2.50 3.83 14.93
N VAL A 58 -1.91 2.78 14.37
CA VAL A 58 -0.49 2.73 14.01
C VAL A 58 -0.35 2.43 12.52
N ILE A 59 0.59 3.13 11.89
CA ILE A 59 1.05 2.87 10.53
C ILE A 59 2.23 1.90 10.62
N GLU A 60 2.14 0.81 9.89
CA GLU A 60 3.17 -0.22 9.85
C GLU A 60 3.64 -0.41 8.41
N MET A 61 4.95 -0.49 8.19
CA MET A 61 5.49 -0.75 6.85
C MET A 61 6.62 -1.77 6.83
N THR A 62 6.76 -2.45 5.70
CA THR A 62 7.92 -3.32 5.44
C THR A 62 9.11 -2.50 4.94
N THR A 63 10.31 -3.03 5.13
CA THR A 63 11.55 -2.40 4.68
C THR A 63 12.62 -3.46 4.37
N SER A 64 13.62 -3.08 3.59
CA SER A 64 14.85 -3.85 3.41
C SER A 64 16.07 -2.92 3.26
N PRO A 65 17.28 -3.36 3.64
CA PRO A 65 18.50 -2.59 3.42
C PRO A 65 18.65 -2.17 1.94
N GLY A 66 19.08 -0.93 1.71
CA GLY A 66 19.29 -0.39 0.35
C GLY A 66 18.01 -0.10 -0.46
N CYS A 67 16.82 -0.32 0.11
CA CYS A 67 15.56 -0.08 -0.60
C CYS A 67 15.23 1.43 -0.69
N VAL A 68 15.47 2.02 -1.87
CA VAL A 68 15.17 3.44 -2.12
C VAL A 68 13.68 3.77 -1.90
N PRO A 69 12.70 3.01 -2.43
CA PRO A 69 11.28 3.29 -2.18
C PRO A 69 10.88 3.15 -0.71
N CYS A 70 11.58 2.31 0.06
CA CYS A 70 11.32 2.14 1.50
C CYS A 70 11.74 3.39 2.27
N GLY A 71 12.91 3.95 1.98
CA GLY A 71 13.37 5.20 2.59
C GLY A 71 12.44 6.37 2.28
N ASP A 72 12.01 6.48 1.02
CA ASP A 72 11.07 7.53 0.59
C ASP A 72 9.69 7.41 1.24
N LEU A 73 9.11 6.19 1.27
CA LEU A 73 7.84 5.96 1.97
C LEU A 73 7.98 6.24 3.47
N TRP A 74 9.06 5.77 4.11
CA TRP A 74 9.32 6.02 5.53
C TRP A 74 9.37 7.50 5.85
N ALA A 75 10.09 8.31 5.05
CA ALA A 75 10.17 9.75 5.25
C ALA A 75 8.79 10.43 5.14
N LYS A 76 8.00 10.06 4.12
CA LYS A 76 6.66 10.63 3.91
C LYS A 76 5.68 10.22 5.01
N LEU A 77 5.68 8.95 5.41
CA LEU A 77 4.83 8.47 6.49
C LEU A 77 5.21 9.13 7.82
N ASN A 78 6.50 9.32 8.12
CA ASN A 78 6.92 10.05 9.33
C ASN A 78 6.48 11.51 9.31
N GLY A 79 6.58 12.20 8.17
CA GLY A 79 6.06 13.57 8.03
C GLY A 79 4.54 13.64 8.27
N LEU A 80 3.77 12.68 7.75
CA LEU A 80 2.34 12.57 8.01
C LEU A 80 2.05 12.21 9.47
N GLY A 81 2.83 11.30 10.05
CA GLY A 81 2.75 10.88 11.44
C GLY A 81 2.96 12.06 12.39
N GLN A 82 3.96 12.90 12.15
CA GLN A 82 4.18 14.12 12.91
C GLN A 82 3.01 15.11 12.76
N ARG A 83 2.53 15.32 11.52
CA ARG A 83 1.44 16.27 11.23
C ARG A 83 0.12 15.88 11.88
N TYR A 84 -0.21 14.59 11.89
CA TYR A 84 -1.51 14.08 12.33
C TYR A 84 -1.46 13.28 13.64
N ARG A 85 -0.28 13.18 14.28
CA ARG A 85 -0.02 12.42 15.51
C ARG A 85 -0.25 10.91 15.37
N TRP A 86 0.13 10.34 14.23
CA TRP A 86 0.09 8.89 14.02
C TRP A 86 1.45 8.27 14.31
N GLN A 87 1.47 7.13 14.99
CA GLN A 87 2.70 6.35 15.15
C GLN A 87 3.03 5.66 13.82
N VAL A 88 4.31 5.69 13.42
CA VAL A 88 4.84 4.96 12.27
C VAL A 88 5.91 3.99 12.76
N ARG A 89 5.86 2.74 12.31
CA ARG A 89 6.89 1.74 12.64
C ARG A 89 7.12 0.75 11.51
N THR A 90 8.28 0.11 11.53
CA THR A 90 8.57 -1.00 10.63
C THR A 90 8.06 -2.31 11.21
N ILE A 91 7.79 -3.28 10.34
CA ILE A 91 7.52 -4.67 10.73
C ILE A 91 8.49 -5.61 10.00
N GLY A 92 8.76 -6.76 10.62
CA GLY A 92 9.61 -7.79 10.05
C GLY A 92 8.96 -8.50 8.85
N THR A 93 9.79 -9.12 8.02
CA THR A 93 9.38 -9.81 6.79
C THR A 93 8.36 -10.92 7.04
N GLN A 94 8.52 -11.71 8.11
CA GLN A 94 7.62 -12.82 8.43
C GLN A 94 6.20 -12.36 8.71
N GLU A 95 6.05 -11.30 9.51
CA GLU A 95 4.76 -10.67 9.81
C GLU A 95 4.10 -10.10 8.53
N ALA A 96 4.91 -9.45 7.68
CA ALA A 96 4.43 -8.92 6.42
C ALA A 96 3.92 -10.00 5.45
N MET A 97 4.61 -11.15 5.39
CA MET A 97 4.19 -12.28 4.56
C MET A 97 2.85 -12.85 5.03
N LEU A 98 2.67 -13.04 6.34
CA LEU A 98 1.41 -13.53 6.92
C LEU A 98 0.24 -12.60 6.57
N ARG A 99 0.44 -11.28 6.67
CA ARG A 99 -0.58 -10.28 6.36
C ARG A 99 -0.91 -10.21 4.87
N SER A 100 0.11 -10.26 4.02
CA SER A 100 -0.09 -10.26 2.57
C SER A 100 -0.87 -11.51 2.12
N GLY A 101 -0.54 -12.68 2.70
CA GLY A 101 -1.26 -13.93 2.47
C GLY A 101 -2.74 -13.86 2.89
N ARG A 102 -3.05 -13.30 4.07
CA ARG A 102 -4.43 -13.11 4.55
C ARG A 102 -5.27 -12.23 3.63
N LEU A 103 -4.63 -11.28 2.94
CA LEU A 103 -5.29 -10.37 2.01
C LEU A 103 -5.35 -10.91 0.57
N GLY A 104 -4.88 -12.15 0.32
CA GLY A 104 -4.81 -12.73 -1.02
C GLY A 104 -3.90 -11.94 -1.97
N LEU A 105 -2.99 -11.12 -1.43
CA LEU A 105 -2.09 -10.31 -2.23
C LEU A 105 -0.93 -11.21 -2.71
N PRO A 106 -0.62 -11.25 -4.01
CA PRO A 106 0.37 -12.17 -4.61
C PRO A 106 1.84 -11.81 -4.30
N TRP A 107 2.11 -11.26 -3.11
CA TRP A 107 3.23 -10.34 -2.93
C TRP A 107 4.57 -10.95 -2.47
N VAL A 108 5.64 -10.51 -3.14
CA VAL A 108 7.06 -10.60 -2.75
C VAL A 108 7.73 -9.26 -3.11
N GLY A 109 7.92 -8.32 -2.17
CA GLY A 109 8.51 -7.00 -2.48
C GLY A 109 8.83 -6.15 -1.25
N ASN A 110 9.17 -4.88 -1.41
CA ASN A 110 9.20 -3.85 -0.34
C ASN A 110 9.13 -2.45 -1.01
N PRO A 111 8.56 -1.42 -0.36
CA PRO A 111 7.79 -1.46 0.88
C PRO A 111 6.31 -1.78 0.63
N VAL A 112 5.62 -2.27 1.65
CA VAL A 112 4.15 -2.23 1.76
C VAL A 112 3.80 -1.62 3.11
N ALA A 113 2.73 -0.83 3.16
CA ALA A 113 2.27 -0.22 4.39
C ALA A 113 0.79 -0.52 4.67
N TRP A 114 0.48 -0.65 5.95
CA TRP A 114 -0.85 -0.88 6.50
C TRP A 114 -1.14 0.09 7.63
N VAL A 115 -2.42 0.27 7.91
CA VAL A 115 -2.93 0.85 9.14
C VAL A 115 -3.65 -0.23 9.94
N ARG A 116 -3.53 -0.17 11.26
CA ARG A 116 -4.36 -0.96 12.16
C ARG A 116 -4.62 -0.25 13.49
N PRO A 117 -5.70 -0.61 14.21
CA PRO A 117 -5.90 -0.20 15.60
C PRO A 117 -4.79 -0.70 16.53
N HIS A 118 -4.53 0.04 17.61
CA HIS A 118 -3.68 -0.43 18.69
C HIS A 118 -4.27 -1.67 19.39
N GLY A 119 -5.58 -1.66 19.65
CA GLY A 119 -6.28 -2.72 20.39
C GLY A 119 -6.71 -3.94 19.57
N ASP A 120 -6.59 -3.90 18.24
CA ASP A 120 -6.96 -5.00 17.35
C ASP A 120 -5.91 -5.17 16.24
N PRO A 121 -4.90 -6.03 16.45
CA PRO A 121 -3.84 -6.23 15.48
C PRO A 121 -4.28 -7.00 14.22
N ALA A 122 -5.43 -7.67 14.26
CA ALA A 122 -5.94 -8.45 13.13
C ALA A 122 -6.65 -7.59 12.09
N ARG A 123 -7.24 -6.46 12.52
CA ARG A 123 -7.96 -5.55 11.64
C ARG A 123 -7.02 -4.57 10.93
N ILE A 124 -6.44 -5.04 9.84
CA ILE A 124 -5.48 -4.28 9.01
C ILE A 124 -6.14 -3.72 7.75
N VAL A 125 -5.73 -2.51 7.34
CA VAL A 125 -6.10 -1.90 6.05
C VAL A 125 -4.82 -1.52 5.30
N PRO A 126 -4.57 -2.05 4.10
CA PRO A 126 -3.40 -1.65 3.32
C PRO A 126 -3.56 -0.22 2.80
N ILE A 127 -2.48 0.56 2.88
CA ILE A 127 -2.47 1.98 2.47
C ILE A 127 -1.45 2.29 1.37
N ALA A 128 -0.45 1.44 1.14
CA ALA A 128 0.54 1.62 0.08
C ALA A 128 1.20 0.30 -0.32
N ILE A 129 1.52 0.16 -1.60
CA ILE A 129 2.37 -0.90 -2.17
C ILE A 129 3.43 -0.21 -3.02
N GLY A 130 4.69 -0.18 -2.59
CA GLY A 130 5.70 0.74 -3.10
C GLY A 130 5.60 2.12 -2.42
N THR A 131 6.10 3.16 -3.08
CA THR A 131 5.93 4.54 -2.62
C THR A 131 4.97 5.34 -3.51
N ASP A 132 4.51 6.49 -3.00
CA ASP A 132 3.56 7.39 -3.65
C ASP A 132 3.77 8.84 -3.18
N HIS A 133 3.00 9.79 -3.72
CA HIS A 133 2.94 11.17 -3.29
C HIS A 133 2.33 11.29 -1.88
N ALA A 134 2.86 12.18 -1.05
CA ALA A 134 2.35 12.39 0.30
C ALA A 134 0.83 12.71 0.39
N PRO A 135 0.24 13.51 -0.54
CA PRO A 135 -1.21 13.69 -0.60
C PRO A 135 -2.01 12.40 -0.81
N ASN A 136 -1.51 11.47 -1.62
CA ASN A 136 -2.15 10.18 -1.86
C ASN A 136 -2.06 9.27 -0.63
N LEU A 137 -0.90 9.26 0.04
CA LEU A 137 -0.73 8.54 1.30
C LEU A 137 -1.68 9.08 2.37
N ALA A 138 -1.82 10.39 2.49
CA ALA A 138 -2.76 11.01 3.43
C ALA A 138 -4.22 10.66 3.12
N ARG A 139 -4.61 10.64 1.84
CA ARG A 139 -5.93 10.14 1.39
C ARG A 139 -6.15 8.69 1.84
N ASN A 140 -5.16 7.81 1.65
CA ASN A 140 -5.28 6.41 2.01
C ASN A 140 -5.38 6.21 3.53
N LEU A 141 -4.65 7.01 4.33
CA LEU A 141 -4.80 7.04 5.79
C LEU A 141 -6.21 7.44 6.21
N TYR A 142 -6.79 8.46 5.58
CA TYR A 142 -8.15 8.90 5.85
C TYR A 142 -9.17 7.81 5.55
N LEU A 143 -9.06 7.15 4.39
CA LEU A 143 -9.93 6.04 4.02
C LEU A 143 -9.79 4.87 4.99
N ALA A 144 -8.57 4.52 5.38
CA ALA A 144 -8.32 3.49 6.38
C ALA A 144 -8.97 3.83 7.73
N ALA A 145 -8.83 5.07 8.20
CA ALA A 145 -9.47 5.54 9.43
C ALA A 145 -11.00 5.41 9.37
N LYS A 146 -11.63 5.79 8.24
CA LYS A 146 -13.09 5.63 8.05
C LYS A 146 -13.50 4.16 8.07
N MET A 147 -12.77 3.30 7.35
CA MET A 147 -13.06 1.85 7.32
C MET A 147 -12.90 1.19 8.69
N LEU A 148 -11.87 1.57 9.45
CA LEU A 148 -11.60 1.04 10.79
C LEU A 148 -12.58 1.56 11.84
N THR A 149 -13.20 2.72 11.62
CA THR A 149 -14.25 3.26 12.49
C THR A 149 -15.66 2.86 12.05
N GLY A 150 -15.79 2.06 10.98
CA GLY A 150 -17.08 1.60 10.47
C GLY A 150 -17.87 2.65 9.69
N VAL A 151 -17.29 3.83 9.45
CA VAL A 151 -17.90 4.88 8.63
C VAL A 151 -17.70 4.51 7.17
N ARG A 152 -18.80 4.43 6.40
CA ARG A 152 -18.71 4.33 4.94
C ARG A 152 -18.27 5.67 4.39
N PRO A 153 -17.05 5.80 3.81
CA PRO A 153 -16.67 7.05 3.18
C PRO A 153 -17.65 7.34 2.03
N ALA A 154 -18.24 8.54 2.01
CA ALA A 154 -19.09 8.99 0.89
C ALA A 154 -18.33 8.97 -0.46
N VAL A 155 -17.00 8.95 -0.40
CA VAL A 155 -16.12 8.72 -1.54
C VAL A 155 -16.16 7.24 -1.92
N GLY A 156 -16.84 6.96 -3.04
CA GLY A 156 -17.04 5.65 -3.62
C GLY A 156 -15.77 4.79 -3.62
N VAL A 157 -15.95 3.55 -3.21
CA VAL A 157 -14.97 2.47 -3.04
C VAL A 157 -14.39 1.98 -4.39
N ARG A 158 -14.23 2.86 -5.39
CA ARG A 158 -13.42 2.62 -6.60
C ARG A 158 -11.97 3.09 -6.44
N ALA A 159 -11.61 3.71 -5.31
CA ALA A 159 -10.27 4.27 -5.07
C ALA A 159 -9.30 3.32 -4.36
N MET A 160 -9.77 2.22 -3.73
CA MET A 160 -8.86 1.20 -3.16
C MET A 160 -8.39 0.16 -4.18
N SER A 161 -9.07 0.04 -5.33
CA SER A 161 -8.70 -0.90 -6.40
C SER A 161 -7.51 -0.43 -7.24
N LYS A 162 -6.92 0.72 -6.92
CA LYS A 162 -5.58 1.08 -7.36
C LYS A 162 -4.73 1.31 -6.14
N PHE A 163 -4.08 0.25 -5.67
CA PHE A 163 -2.84 0.38 -4.91
C PHE A 163 -1.94 1.32 -5.71
N THR A 164 -1.94 2.59 -5.30
CA THR A 164 -1.17 3.64 -5.92
C THR A 164 0.18 3.55 -5.27
N GLY A 165 1.01 2.74 -5.88
CA GLY A 165 2.43 2.84 -5.73
C GLY A 165 3.08 2.17 -6.92
N ILE A 166 4.37 1.91 -6.84
CA ILE A 166 5.13 1.36 -7.95
C ILE A 166 4.67 -0.09 -8.20
N VAL A 167 3.64 -0.26 -9.02
CA VAL A 167 3.18 -1.57 -9.50
C VAL A 167 3.33 -1.54 -11.00
N GLY A 168 4.39 -2.17 -11.51
CA GLY A 168 4.65 -2.21 -12.94
C GLY A 168 3.51 -2.89 -13.68
N VAL A 169 3.05 -2.25 -14.74
CA VAL A 169 2.22 -2.90 -15.76
C VAL A 169 3.19 -3.63 -16.70
N PRO A 170 2.98 -4.91 -17.04
CA PRO A 170 3.80 -5.57 -18.05
C PRO A 170 3.76 -4.76 -19.35
N GLN A 171 4.92 -4.51 -19.97
CA GLN A 171 4.92 -4.04 -21.35
C GLN A 171 4.23 -5.10 -22.22
N PRO A 172 3.32 -4.71 -23.14
CA PRO A 172 2.85 -5.62 -24.17
C PRO A 172 4.08 -6.17 -24.90
N SER A 173 4.19 -7.50 -24.93
CA SER A 173 5.22 -8.19 -25.71
C SER A 173 5.16 -7.68 -27.15
N ARG A 174 6.21 -6.99 -27.58
CA ARG A 174 6.36 -6.57 -28.97
C ARG A 174 6.38 -7.84 -29.84
N PRO A 175 5.50 -8.00 -30.84
CA PRO A 175 5.55 -9.17 -31.70
C PRO A 175 6.90 -9.19 -32.41
N ARG A 176 7.65 -10.28 -32.24
CA ARG A 176 8.84 -10.55 -33.05
C ARG A 176 8.40 -10.60 -34.52
N ARG A 177 9.00 -9.74 -35.34
CA ARG A 177 9.03 -9.89 -36.80
C ARG A 177 9.97 -11.00 -37.18
#